data_AF-A0A5C7Q9F2-F1
#
_entry.id   AF-A0A5C7Q9F2-F1
#
_cell.length_a   1.000
_cell.length_b   1.000
_cell.length_c   1.000
_cell.angle_alpha   90.00
_cell.angle_beta   90.00
_cell.angle_gamma   90.00
#
_symmetry.space_group_name_H-M   'P 1'
#
loop_
_entity.id
_entity.type
_entity.pdbx_description
1 polymer ?
#
loop_
_entity_poly.entity_id
_entity_poly.type
_entity_poly.pdbx_seq_one_letter_code
_entity_poly.pdbx_strand_id
1 'polypeptide(L)'
;MSDISVVQFDPTVEDLHKMVDATKDITATDLEDKAQLKIVTQNRIALKNARVKIEKRGKELRDDAIQFQRDVIAKERELVAIIATEEDRLAAIEKQAKHIALMKERSLVLPARRERLAKIGDDHEVMSDEFINVMDPIEFDNYVAERTAAKAEADRQKAEAERLAAEREAERAENERRAREREEQARIDERRRIEEETARKEREQAERAERERIAAEQRERDERARLEQQERYQTFRASHGWTPETKADFKEEKVGGEIVLYKKLGTFKLN
;
A
#
# COMPACT_ATOMS: atom_id res chain seq x y z
N MET A 1 18.22 -64.70 58.79
CA MET A 1 17.16 -65.25 57.93
C MET A 1 16.86 -66.63 58.46
N SER A 2 15.73 -66.78 59.14
CA SER A 2 15.32 -68.07 59.71
C SER A 2 15.04 -69.02 58.55
N ASP A 3 15.76 -70.14 58.50
CA ASP A 3 15.44 -71.26 57.61
C ASP A 3 13.95 -71.58 57.77
N ILE A 4 13.15 -71.30 56.74
CA ILE A 4 11.80 -71.84 56.63
C ILE A 4 12.01 -73.32 56.31
N SER A 5 12.30 -74.11 57.35
CA SER A 5 12.42 -75.55 57.21
C SER A 5 11.12 -76.07 56.61
N VAL A 6 11.21 -76.92 55.60
CA VAL A 6 10.08 -77.53 54.85
C VAL A 6 9.22 -78.48 55.73
N VAL A 7 9.26 -78.32 57.06
CA VAL A 7 8.59 -79.15 58.08
C VAL A 7 7.35 -78.41 58.64
N GLN A 8 6.43 -77.97 57.78
CA GLN A 8 5.25 -77.22 58.25
C GLN A 8 3.90 -77.63 57.63
N PHE A 9 3.89 -78.65 56.76
CA PHE A 9 2.67 -79.20 56.19
C PHE A 9 2.33 -80.55 56.83
N ASP A 10 1.07 -80.69 57.26
CA ASP A 10 0.46 -81.92 57.76
C ASP A 10 -0.82 -82.17 56.93
N PRO A 11 -0.96 -83.32 56.24
CA PRO A 11 -0.08 -84.50 56.24
C PRO A 11 1.27 -84.30 55.52
N THR A 12 2.27 -85.11 55.90
CA THR A 12 3.60 -85.07 55.28
C THR A 12 3.59 -85.71 53.89
N VAL A 13 4.66 -85.52 53.11
CA VAL A 13 4.83 -86.16 51.79
C VAL A 13 4.73 -87.69 51.89
N GLU A 14 5.31 -88.29 52.93
CA GLU A 14 5.23 -89.72 53.16
C GLU A 14 3.80 -90.19 53.48
N ASP A 15 3.06 -89.44 54.30
CA ASP A 15 1.66 -89.73 54.62
C ASP A 15 0.77 -89.64 53.38
N LEU A 16 1.00 -88.63 52.53
CA LEU A 16 0.28 -88.47 51.27
C LEU A 16 0.56 -89.63 50.32
N HIS A 17 1.81 -90.09 50.21
CA HIS A 17 2.13 -91.28 49.42
C HIS A 17 1.42 -92.52 49.95
N LYS A 18 1.40 -92.74 51.27
CA LYS A 18 0.65 -93.85 51.89
C LYS A 18 -0.85 -93.76 51.62
N MET A 19 -1.44 -92.57 51.73
CA MET A 19 -2.86 -92.35 51.44
C MET A 19 -3.17 -92.63 49.96
N VAL A 20 -2.30 -92.22 49.04
CA VAL A 20 -2.47 -92.48 47.61
C VAL A 20 -2.31 -93.96 47.32
N ASP A 21 -1.26 -94.61 47.83
CA ASP A 21 -0.99 -96.04 47.64
C ASP A 21 -2.14 -96.91 48.14
N ALA A 22 -2.71 -96.61 49.31
CA ALA A 22 -3.89 -97.30 49.86
C ALA A 22 -5.15 -97.18 48.98
N THR A 23 -5.18 -96.23 48.05
CA THR A 23 -6.33 -95.98 47.16
C THR A 23 -6.12 -96.44 45.72
N LYS A 24 -4.89 -96.82 45.33
CA LYS A 24 -4.56 -97.18 43.93
C LYS A 24 -5.33 -98.40 43.43
N ASP A 25 -5.54 -99.38 44.30
CA ASP A 25 -6.16 -100.65 43.94
C ASP A 25 -7.68 -100.68 44.23
N ILE A 26 -8.27 -99.55 44.65
CA ILE A 26 -9.70 -99.46 44.90
C ILE A 26 -10.46 -99.36 43.57
N THR A 27 -11.14 -100.43 43.20
CA THR A 27 -12.02 -100.49 42.02
C THR A 27 -13.46 -100.78 42.44
N ALA A 28 -14.44 -100.12 41.82
CA ALA A 28 -15.85 -100.48 41.95
C ALA A 28 -16.30 -101.21 40.68
N THR A 29 -16.68 -102.47 40.81
CA THR A 29 -17.13 -103.33 39.70
C THR A 29 -18.64 -103.23 39.47
N ASP A 30 -19.40 -102.90 40.52
CA ASP A 30 -20.84 -102.66 40.48
C ASP A 30 -21.14 -101.25 41.03
N LEU A 31 -21.72 -100.40 40.18
CA LEU A 31 -22.00 -99.01 40.48
C LEU A 31 -23.35 -98.80 41.18
N GLU A 32 -24.15 -99.84 41.35
CA GLU A 32 -25.36 -99.81 42.17
C GLU A 32 -25.12 -100.32 43.60
N ASP A 33 -23.98 -100.99 43.84
CA ASP A 33 -23.57 -101.42 45.16
C ASP A 33 -23.13 -100.23 46.04
N LYS A 34 -24.03 -99.86 46.96
CA LYS A 34 -23.83 -98.79 47.93
C LYS A 34 -22.62 -99.02 48.83
N ALA A 35 -22.20 -100.25 49.07
CA ALA A 35 -21.03 -100.55 49.89
C ALA A 35 -19.72 -100.21 49.14
N GLN A 36 -19.59 -100.60 47.88
CA GLN A 36 -18.42 -100.26 47.04
C GLN A 36 -18.30 -98.74 46.85
N LEU A 37 -19.41 -98.06 46.53
CA LEU A 37 -19.41 -96.60 46.38
C LEU A 37 -19.10 -95.85 47.67
N LYS A 38 -19.47 -96.40 48.83
CA LYS A 38 -19.13 -95.81 50.13
C LYS A 38 -17.62 -95.84 50.37
N ILE A 39 -16.94 -96.93 50.03
CA ILE A 39 -15.48 -97.06 50.17
C ILE A 39 -14.75 -96.06 49.25
N VAL A 40 -15.17 -95.95 47.99
CA VAL A 40 -14.62 -94.96 47.04
C VAL A 40 -14.85 -93.54 47.55
N THR A 41 -16.06 -93.25 48.03
CA THR A 41 -16.43 -91.91 48.54
C THR A 41 -15.63 -91.54 49.79
N GLN A 42 -15.46 -92.46 50.73
CA GLN A 42 -14.69 -92.23 51.95
C GLN A 42 -13.23 -91.90 51.65
N ASN A 43 -12.58 -92.68 50.78
CA ASN A 43 -11.19 -92.45 50.39
C ASN A 43 -11.01 -91.14 49.60
N ARG A 44 -11.93 -90.83 48.68
CA ARG A 44 -11.96 -89.53 47.98
C ARG A 44 -12.09 -88.35 48.94
N ILE A 45 -12.97 -88.47 49.95
CA ILE A 45 -13.14 -87.43 50.97
C ILE A 45 -11.87 -87.28 51.81
N ALA A 46 -11.21 -88.38 52.19
CA ALA A 46 -9.96 -88.35 52.94
C ALA A 46 -8.86 -87.59 52.17
N LEU A 47 -8.65 -87.89 50.89
CA LEU A 47 -7.70 -87.17 50.03
C LEU A 47 -8.07 -85.69 49.85
N LYS A 48 -9.36 -85.40 49.65
CA LYS A 48 -9.85 -84.01 49.56
C LYS A 48 -9.57 -83.23 50.86
N ASN A 49 -9.80 -83.85 52.01
CA ASN A 49 -9.56 -83.22 53.31
C ASN A 49 -8.06 -82.96 53.54
N ALA A 50 -7.19 -83.89 53.17
CA ALA A 50 -5.74 -83.69 53.20
C ALA A 50 -5.32 -82.50 52.31
N ARG A 51 -5.84 -82.42 51.07
CA ARG A 51 -5.60 -81.28 50.18
C ARG A 51 -6.03 -79.95 50.80
N VAL A 52 -7.24 -79.88 51.35
CA VAL A 52 -7.77 -78.65 51.98
C VAL A 52 -6.93 -78.24 53.19
N LYS A 53 -6.44 -79.19 54.00
CA LYS A 53 -5.54 -78.89 55.13
C LYS A 53 -4.23 -78.27 54.66
N ILE A 54 -3.61 -78.84 53.62
CA ILE A 54 -2.39 -78.31 53.01
C ILE A 54 -2.62 -76.92 52.46
N GLU A 55 -3.71 -76.71 51.71
CA GLU A 55 -4.06 -75.41 51.16
C GLU A 55 -4.26 -74.37 52.27
N LYS A 56 -4.99 -74.72 53.34
CA LYS A 56 -5.24 -73.83 54.49
C LYS A 56 -3.95 -73.49 55.21
N ARG A 57 -3.12 -74.49 55.51
CA ARG A 57 -1.83 -74.29 56.17
C ARG A 57 -0.90 -73.41 55.32
N GLY A 58 -0.89 -73.63 54.01
CA GLY A 58 -0.16 -72.80 53.07
C GLY A 58 -0.67 -71.35 53.03
N LYS A 59 -1.94 -71.09 53.37
CA LYS A 59 -2.46 -69.71 53.55
C LYS A 59 -1.93 -69.11 54.84
N GLU A 60 -2.09 -69.81 55.95
CA GLU A 60 -1.61 -69.36 57.26
C GLU A 60 -0.11 -68.99 57.25
N LEU A 61 0.72 -69.83 56.60
CA LEU A 61 2.16 -69.59 56.51
C LEU A 61 2.55 -68.36 55.69
N ARG A 62 1.73 -67.98 54.70
CA ARG A 62 1.97 -66.77 53.89
C ARG A 62 1.24 -65.56 54.43
N ASP A 63 0.22 -65.73 55.28
CA ASP A 63 -0.60 -64.63 55.78
C ASP A 63 0.24 -63.64 56.60
N ASP A 64 1.13 -64.13 57.47
CA ASP A 64 2.05 -63.27 58.24
C ASP A 64 3.02 -62.50 57.32
N ALA A 65 3.56 -63.15 56.29
CA ALA A 65 4.45 -62.52 55.32
C ALA A 65 3.71 -61.48 54.46
N ILE A 66 2.47 -61.77 54.04
CA ILE A 66 1.60 -60.84 53.31
C ILE A 66 1.24 -59.65 54.19
N GLN A 67 0.93 -59.89 55.47
CA GLN A 67 0.61 -58.82 56.41
C GLN A 67 1.82 -57.91 56.63
N PHE A 68 3.00 -58.48 56.88
CA PHE A 68 4.25 -57.74 57.00
C PHE A 68 4.55 -56.92 55.73
N GLN A 69 4.41 -57.53 54.55
CA GLN A 69 4.60 -56.83 53.27
C GLN A 69 3.64 -55.63 53.15
N ARG A 70 2.36 -55.81 53.50
CA ARG A 70 1.36 -54.73 53.47
C ARG A 70 1.71 -53.61 54.44
N ASP A 71 2.16 -53.95 55.65
CA ASP A 71 2.53 -52.97 56.67
C ASP A 71 3.76 -52.16 56.25
N VAL A 72 4.76 -52.81 55.63
CA VAL A 72 5.92 -52.12 55.05
C VAL A 72 5.48 -51.15 53.94
N ILE A 73 4.63 -51.59 53.00
CA ILE A 73 4.12 -50.74 51.93
C ILE A 73 3.32 -49.56 52.50
N ALA A 74 2.50 -49.79 53.54
CA ALA A 74 1.76 -48.73 54.20
C ALA A 74 2.70 -47.70 54.83
N LYS A 75 3.75 -48.17 55.52
CA LYS A 75 4.73 -47.28 56.14
C LYS A 75 5.57 -46.52 55.13
N GLU A 76 5.98 -47.16 54.04
CA GLU A 76 6.66 -46.52 52.92
C GLU A 76 5.82 -45.38 52.35
N ARG A 77 4.54 -45.64 52.07
CA ARG A 77 3.62 -44.61 51.55
C ARG A 77 3.46 -43.44 52.52
N GLU A 78 3.34 -43.71 53.81
CA GLU A 78 3.28 -42.68 54.85
C GLU A 78 4.54 -41.80 54.83
N LEU A 79 5.72 -42.43 54.82
CA LEU A 79 7.00 -41.71 54.80
C LEU A 79 7.20 -40.91 53.51
N VAL A 80 6.85 -41.47 52.36
CA VAL A 80 6.92 -40.79 51.07
C VAL A 80 5.96 -39.60 51.04
N ALA A 81 4.73 -39.73 51.56
CA ALA A 81 3.75 -38.65 51.59
C ALA A 81 4.23 -37.44 52.41
N ILE A 82 4.96 -37.68 53.51
CA ILE A 82 5.56 -36.62 54.33
C ILE A 82 6.57 -35.81 53.50
N ILE A 83 7.44 -36.50 52.77
CA ILE A 83 8.51 -35.85 51.99
C ILE A 83 7.94 -35.17 50.74
N ALA A 84 7.06 -35.84 49.99
CA ALA A 84 6.49 -35.33 48.74
C ALA A 84 5.78 -33.98 48.91
N THR A 85 5.05 -33.81 50.02
CA THR A 85 4.37 -32.53 50.34
C THR A 85 5.37 -31.39 50.50
N GLU A 86 6.52 -31.65 51.13
CA GLU A 86 7.55 -30.65 51.35
C GLU A 86 8.36 -30.39 50.06
N GLU A 87 8.61 -31.41 49.24
CA GLU A 87 9.22 -31.24 47.91
C GLU A 87 8.38 -30.34 47.02
N ASP A 88 7.06 -30.54 46.97
CA ASP A 88 6.14 -29.70 46.19
C ASP A 88 6.17 -28.24 46.68
N ARG A 89 6.19 -28.03 48.00
CA ARG A 89 6.30 -26.69 48.60
C ARG A 89 7.60 -26.02 48.22
N LEU A 90 8.73 -26.73 48.33
CA LEU A 90 10.05 -26.21 47.98
C LEU A 90 10.16 -25.92 46.49
N ALA A 91 9.64 -26.78 45.62
CA ALA A 91 9.59 -26.56 44.17
C ALA A 91 8.78 -25.30 43.80
N ALA A 92 7.66 -25.06 44.49
CA ALA A 92 6.87 -23.84 44.31
C ALA A 92 7.66 -22.58 44.72
N ILE A 93 8.37 -22.63 45.85
CA ILE A 93 9.23 -21.54 46.31
C ILE A 93 10.37 -21.28 45.32
N GLU A 94 11.04 -22.33 44.84
CA GLU A 94 12.12 -22.21 43.86
C GLU A 94 11.63 -21.55 42.56
N LYS A 95 10.46 -21.96 42.06
CA LYS A 95 9.83 -21.35 40.89
C LYS A 95 9.53 -19.87 41.09
N GLN A 96 8.99 -19.49 42.26
CA GLN A 96 8.74 -18.10 42.61
C GLN A 96 10.04 -17.29 42.71
N ALA A 97 11.06 -17.84 43.36
CA ALA A 97 12.36 -17.19 43.50
C ALA A 97 13.02 -16.93 42.13
N LYS A 98 12.99 -17.92 41.22
CA LYS A 98 13.46 -17.78 39.84
C LYS A 98 12.69 -16.68 39.10
N HIS A 99 11.37 -16.64 39.25
CA HIS A 99 10.54 -15.61 38.63
C HIS A 99 10.86 -14.21 39.15
N ILE A 100 11.00 -14.04 40.48
CA ILE A 100 11.36 -12.76 41.10
C ILE A 100 12.76 -12.31 40.66
N ALA A 101 13.74 -13.22 40.63
CA ALA A 101 15.09 -12.91 40.18
C ALA A 101 15.10 -12.43 38.72
N LEU A 102 14.37 -13.13 37.85
CA LEU A 102 14.21 -12.76 36.44
C LEU A 102 13.54 -11.38 36.29
N MET A 103 12.47 -11.11 37.04
CA MET A 103 11.79 -9.80 37.03
C MET A 103 12.70 -8.67 37.52
N LYS A 104 13.52 -8.93 38.54
CA LYS A 104 14.49 -7.95 39.05
C LYS A 104 15.60 -7.66 38.04
N GLU A 105 16.12 -8.68 37.37
CA GLU A 105 17.11 -8.50 36.30
C GLU A 105 16.53 -7.68 35.14
N ARG A 106 15.30 -8.00 34.72
CA ARG A 106 14.58 -7.28 33.67
C ARG A 106 14.28 -5.84 34.05
N SER A 107 13.87 -5.59 35.29
CA SER A 107 13.59 -4.22 35.76
C SER A 107 14.84 -3.33 35.85
N LEU A 108 16.03 -3.92 36.04
CA LEU A 108 17.30 -3.18 36.01
C LEU A 108 17.68 -2.71 34.60
N VAL A 109 17.35 -3.47 33.56
CA VAL A 109 17.64 -3.10 32.16
C VAL A 109 16.54 -2.26 31.53
N LEU A 110 15.33 -2.26 32.09
CA LEU A 110 14.17 -1.52 31.60
C LEU A 110 14.44 -0.02 31.35
N PRO A 111 15.14 0.74 32.23
CA PRO A 111 15.44 2.14 31.96
C PRO A 111 16.29 2.34 30.70
N ALA A 112 17.31 1.49 30.49
CA ALA A 112 18.14 1.54 29.30
C ALA A 112 17.36 1.16 28.04
N ARG A 113 16.46 0.17 28.14
CA ARG A 113 15.54 -0.19 27.04
C ARG A 113 14.61 0.96 26.66
N ARG A 114 14.02 1.64 27.65
CA ARG A 114 13.20 2.84 27.43
C ARG A 114 13.98 3.95 26.75
N GLU A 115 15.21 4.22 27.21
CA GLU A 115 16.06 5.23 26.60
C GLU A 115 16.38 4.91 25.13
N ARG A 116 16.65 3.64 24.82
CA ARG A 116 16.86 3.18 23.43
C ARG A 116 15.63 3.39 22.55
N LEU A 117 14.44 3.07 23.04
CA LEU A 117 13.19 3.31 22.30
C LEU A 117 12.90 4.81 22.12
N ALA A 118 13.11 5.61 23.16
CA ALA A 118 12.95 7.06 23.09
C ALA A 118 13.89 7.72 22.08
N LYS A 119 15.11 7.19 21.91
CA LYS A 119 16.10 7.67 20.93
C LYS A 119 15.67 7.45 19.46
N ILE A 120 14.72 6.56 19.18
CA ILE A 120 14.22 6.33 17.82
C ILE A 120 13.45 7.58 17.32
N GLY A 121 12.73 8.25 18.22
CA GLY A 121 12.00 9.48 17.91
C GLY A 121 10.88 9.29 16.88
N ASP A 122 10.29 8.09 16.84
CA ASP A 122 9.11 7.77 16.03
C ASP A 122 7.81 8.03 16.79
N ASP A 123 6.71 8.23 16.05
CA ASP A 123 5.41 8.60 16.59
C ASP A 123 4.64 7.41 17.21
N HIS A 124 5.29 6.25 17.33
CA HIS A 124 4.69 5.05 17.90
C HIS A 124 4.67 5.13 19.43
N GLU A 125 3.49 4.91 20.02
CA GLU A 125 3.30 4.82 21.47
C GLU A 125 4.31 3.82 22.07
N VAL A 126 5.00 4.26 23.13
CA VAL A 126 5.93 3.39 23.85
C VAL A 126 5.10 2.31 24.53
N MET A 127 5.37 1.06 24.19
CA MET A 127 4.67 -0.07 24.78
C MET A 127 4.81 -0.07 26.31
N SER A 128 3.86 -0.71 26.99
CA SER A 128 3.91 -0.84 28.44
C SER A 128 5.19 -1.55 28.89
N ASP A 129 5.66 -1.19 30.09
CA ASP A 129 6.85 -1.79 30.70
C ASP A 129 6.77 -3.31 30.80
N GLU A 130 5.55 -3.81 30.97
CA GLU A 130 5.27 -5.24 31.06
C GLU A 130 5.62 -5.95 29.76
N PHE A 131 5.32 -5.36 28.60
CA PHE A 131 5.68 -5.93 27.31
C PHE A 131 7.19 -5.86 27.05
N ILE A 132 7.82 -4.73 27.37
CA ILE A 132 9.27 -4.53 27.21
C ILE A 132 10.06 -5.49 28.11
N ASN A 133 9.56 -5.79 29.30
CA ASN A 133 10.20 -6.71 30.25
C ASN A 133 10.03 -8.18 29.86
N VAL A 134 8.99 -8.56 29.11
CA VAL A 134 8.81 -9.96 28.69
C VAL A 134 9.86 -10.37 27.66
N MET A 135 10.27 -9.44 26.79
CA MET A 135 11.24 -9.67 25.73
C MET A 135 12.62 -10.08 26.24
N ASP A 136 13.18 -11.12 25.65
CA ASP A 136 14.60 -11.41 25.81
C ASP A 136 15.48 -10.34 25.12
N PRO A 137 16.81 -10.36 25.32
CA PRO A 137 17.70 -9.37 24.70
C PRO A 137 17.66 -9.36 23.17
N ILE A 138 17.53 -10.52 22.52
CA ILE A 138 17.52 -10.67 21.06
C ILE A 138 16.19 -10.15 20.50
N GLU A 139 15.07 -10.52 21.12
CA GLU A 139 13.74 -10.01 20.77
C GLU A 139 13.69 -8.49 20.87
N PHE A 140 14.24 -7.92 21.95
CA PHE A 140 14.29 -6.47 22.14
C PHE A 140 15.15 -5.78 21.08
N ASP A 141 16.31 -6.33 20.75
CA ASP A 141 17.20 -5.75 19.72
C ASP A 141 16.56 -5.78 18.33
N ASN A 142 15.89 -6.89 17.97
CA ASN A 142 15.14 -7.00 16.73
C ASN A 142 14.00 -5.97 16.68
N TYR A 143 13.25 -5.81 17.77
CA TYR A 143 12.17 -4.83 17.87
C TYR A 143 12.68 -3.39 17.68
N VAL A 144 13.81 -3.03 18.30
CA VAL A 144 14.45 -1.72 18.12
C VAL A 144 14.88 -1.53 16.66
N ALA A 145 15.46 -2.55 16.02
CA ALA A 145 15.90 -2.48 14.63
C ALA A 145 14.72 -2.27 13.67
N GLU A 146 13.62 -2.99 13.87
CA GLU A 146 12.40 -2.84 13.08
C GLU A 146 11.80 -1.44 13.19
N ARG A 147 11.66 -0.90 14.42
CA ARG A 147 11.17 0.47 14.62
C ARG A 147 12.09 1.51 14.00
N THR A 148 13.39 1.34 14.13
CA THR A 148 14.38 2.24 13.53
C THR A 148 14.26 2.23 12.00
N ALA A 149 14.11 1.05 11.40
CA ALA A 149 13.91 0.90 9.95
C ALA A 149 12.59 1.54 9.48
N ALA A 150 11.50 1.35 10.23
CA ALA A 150 10.20 1.94 9.92
C ALA A 150 10.25 3.48 9.97
N LYS A 151 10.91 4.05 10.99
CA LYS A 151 11.10 5.51 11.09
C LYS A 151 11.93 6.06 9.93
N ALA A 152 13.03 5.40 9.61
CA ALA A 152 13.88 5.81 8.48
C ALA A 152 13.11 5.79 7.15
N GLU A 153 12.25 4.78 6.95
CA GLU A 153 11.39 4.71 5.77
C GLU A 153 10.34 5.83 5.74
N ALA A 154 9.67 6.08 6.86
CA ALA A 154 8.69 7.17 6.98
C ALA A 154 9.33 8.55 6.71
N ASP A 155 10.54 8.77 7.23
CA ASP A 155 11.30 10.01 6.99
C ASP A 155 11.68 10.17 5.52
N ARG A 156 12.11 9.08 4.86
CA ARG A 156 12.40 9.08 3.42
C ARG A 156 11.16 9.44 2.60
N GLN A 157 10.02 8.83 2.90
CA GLN A 157 8.77 9.09 2.20
C GLN A 157 8.30 10.53 2.40
N LYS A 158 8.41 11.07 3.62
CA LYS A 158 8.07 12.46 3.91
C LYS A 158 8.98 13.42 3.16
N ALA A 159 10.29 13.19 3.18
CA ALA A 159 11.26 14.02 2.45
C ALA A 159 11.03 13.98 0.93
N GLU A 160 10.70 12.81 0.37
CA GLU A 160 10.37 12.68 -1.05
C GLU A 160 9.05 13.38 -1.40
N ALA A 161 8.03 13.25 -0.56
CA ALA A 161 6.76 13.94 -0.75
C ALA A 161 6.92 15.46 -0.69
N GLU A 162 7.71 15.98 0.25
CA GLU A 162 8.05 17.41 0.35
C GLU A 162 8.82 17.89 -0.89
N ARG A 163 9.80 17.11 -1.38
CA ARG A 163 10.53 17.43 -2.60
C ARG A 163 9.61 17.48 -3.83
N LEU A 164 8.73 16.50 -3.98
CA LEU A 164 7.78 16.44 -5.08
C LEU A 164 6.75 17.57 -5.02
N ALA A 165 6.30 17.94 -3.81
CA ALA A 165 5.42 19.08 -3.62
C ALA A 165 6.10 20.39 -4.02
N ALA A 166 7.35 20.60 -3.60
CA ALA A 166 8.15 21.77 -3.97
C ALA A 166 8.42 21.85 -5.48
N GLU A 167 8.72 20.72 -6.13
CA GLU A 167 8.91 20.65 -7.58
C GLU A 167 7.63 21.01 -8.34
N ARG A 168 6.48 20.48 -7.92
CA ARG A 168 5.17 20.80 -8.53
C ARG A 168 4.80 22.27 -8.32
N GLU A 169 5.12 22.84 -7.17
CA GLU A 169 4.88 24.27 -6.91
C GLU A 169 5.78 25.15 -7.80
N ALA A 170 7.06 24.80 -7.93
CA ALA A 170 7.99 25.49 -8.81
C ALA A 170 7.57 25.41 -10.28
N GLU A 171 7.12 24.24 -10.75
CA GLU A 171 6.62 24.05 -12.11
C GLU A 171 5.36 24.88 -12.38
N ARG A 172 4.43 24.94 -11.42
CA ARG A 172 3.23 25.79 -11.52
C ARG A 172 3.60 27.27 -11.61
N ALA A 173 4.51 27.73 -10.75
CA ALA A 173 4.97 29.11 -10.76
C ALA A 173 5.69 29.46 -12.07
N GLU A 174 6.51 28.55 -12.62
CA GLU A 174 7.17 28.75 -13.91
C GLU A 174 6.16 28.79 -15.07
N ASN A 175 5.20 27.87 -15.10
CA ASN A 175 4.16 27.85 -16.12
C ASN A 175 3.26 29.09 -16.07
N GLU A 176 2.93 29.58 -14.87
CA GLU A 176 2.19 30.83 -14.71
C GLU A 176 3.01 32.03 -15.18
N ARG A 177 4.31 32.09 -14.86
CA ARG A 177 5.21 33.14 -15.35
C ARG A 177 5.29 33.14 -16.87
N ARG A 178 5.48 31.96 -17.49
CA ARG A 178 5.51 31.78 -18.94
C ARG A 178 4.17 32.16 -19.59
N ALA A 179 3.04 31.88 -18.94
CA ALA A 179 1.72 32.27 -19.45
C ALA A 179 1.55 33.79 -19.43
N ARG A 180 1.95 34.45 -18.35
CA ARG A 180 1.92 35.92 -18.23
C ARG A 180 2.85 36.59 -19.25
N GLU A 181 4.08 36.08 -19.41
CA GLU A 181 5.03 36.57 -20.42
C GLU A 181 4.45 36.44 -21.85
N ARG A 182 3.78 35.32 -22.17
CA ARG A 182 3.11 35.14 -23.47
C ARG A 182 1.92 36.07 -23.67
N GLU A 183 1.10 36.29 -22.63
CA GLU A 183 -0.03 37.20 -22.70
C GLU A 183 0.42 38.65 -22.87
N GLU A 184 1.44 39.08 -22.13
CA GLU A 184 2.03 40.41 -22.26
C GLU A 184 2.64 40.61 -23.65
N GLN A 185 3.39 39.63 -24.14
CA GLN A 185 3.93 39.67 -25.50
C GLN A 185 2.83 39.77 -26.56
N ALA A 186 1.74 39.01 -26.41
CA ALA A 186 0.59 39.09 -27.32
C ALA A 186 -0.09 40.48 -27.27
N ARG A 187 -0.19 41.10 -26.09
CA ARG A 187 -0.72 42.48 -25.96
C ARG A 187 0.20 43.50 -26.62
N ILE A 188 1.52 43.37 -26.48
CA ILE A 188 2.50 44.24 -27.13
C ILE A 188 2.41 44.10 -28.65
N ASP A 189 2.38 42.87 -29.16
CA ASP A 189 2.30 42.61 -30.60
C ASP A 189 0.97 43.11 -31.19
N GLU A 190 -0.15 42.95 -30.49
CA GLU A 190 -1.44 43.48 -30.91
C GLU A 190 -1.45 45.02 -30.93
N ARG A 191 -0.89 45.66 -29.89
CA ARG A 191 -0.76 47.12 -29.86
C ARG A 191 0.10 47.63 -31.02
N ARG A 192 1.20 46.95 -31.32
CA ARG A 192 2.05 47.28 -32.48
C ARG A 192 1.30 47.15 -33.80
N ARG A 193 0.51 46.09 -33.98
CA ARG A 193 -0.32 45.91 -35.20
C ARG A 193 -1.34 47.02 -35.36
N ILE A 194 -2.02 47.41 -34.29
CA ILE A 194 -2.99 48.51 -34.30
C ILE A 194 -2.28 49.82 -34.68
N GLU A 195 -1.14 50.14 -34.04
CA GLU A 195 -0.36 51.35 -34.35
C GLU A 195 0.15 51.36 -35.80
N GLU A 196 0.63 50.23 -36.32
CA GLU A 196 1.06 50.09 -37.71
C GLU A 196 -0.12 50.25 -38.69
N GLU A 197 -1.29 49.69 -38.37
CA GLU A 197 -2.49 49.81 -39.20
C GLU A 197 -3.06 51.24 -39.20
N THR A 198 -3.08 51.91 -38.04
CA THR A 198 -3.49 53.32 -37.95
C THR A 198 -2.53 54.21 -38.73
N ALA A 199 -1.22 54.02 -38.57
CA ALA A 199 -0.21 54.78 -39.32
C ALA A 199 -0.32 54.55 -40.83
N ARG A 200 -0.64 53.32 -41.26
CA ARG A 200 -0.88 53.01 -42.67
C ARG A 200 -2.14 53.72 -43.20
N LYS A 201 -3.24 53.67 -42.45
CA LYS A 201 -4.50 54.37 -42.82
C LYS A 201 -4.28 55.89 -42.91
N GLU A 202 -3.54 56.49 -41.98
CA GLU A 202 -3.19 57.91 -42.01
C GLU A 202 -2.32 58.26 -43.23
N ARG A 203 -1.32 57.43 -43.57
CA ARG A 203 -0.51 57.62 -44.78
C ARG A 203 -1.33 57.50 -46.05
N GLU A 204 -2.20 56.50 -46.14
CA GLU A 204 -3.09 56.32 -47.30
C GLU A 204 -4.09 57.49 -47.43
N GLN A 205 -4.60 58.03 -46.31
CA GLN A 205 -5.45 59.22 -46.32
C GLN A 205 -4.69 60.49 -46.74
N ALA A 206 -3.48 60.68 -46.21
CA ALA A 206 -2.62 61.81 -46.59
C ALA A 206 -2.27 61.77 -48.09
N GLU A 207 -1.90 60.59 -48.61
CA GLU A 207 -1.58 60.41 -50.03
C GLU A 207 -2.80 60.63 -50.92
N ARG A 208 -4.00 60.19 -50.51
CA ARG A 208 -5.25 60.49 -51.24
C ARG A 208 -5.55 61.98 -51.25
N ALA A 209 -5.41 62.66 -50.12
CA ALA A 209 -5.62 64.09 -50.02
C ALA A 209 -4.62 64.87 -50.89
N GLU A 210 -3.35 64.44 -50.94
CA GLU A 210 -2.34 65.05 -51.79
C GLU A 210 -2.63 64.82 -53.29
N ARG A 211 -2.98 63.60 -53.68
CA ARG A 211 -3.39 63.28 -55.06
C ARG A 211 -4.61 64.08 -55.49
N GLU A 212 -5.58 64.28 -54.60
CA GLU A 212 -6.76 65.08 -54.87
C GLU A 212 -6.41 66.57 -55.04
N ARG A 213 -5.51 67.11 -54.20
CA ARG A 213 -4.99 68.48 -54.37
C ARG A 213 -4.28 68.68 -55.69
N ILE A 214 -3.38 67.75 -56.07
CA ILE A 214 -2.66 67.82 -57.35
C ILE A 214 -3.65 67.73 -58.52
N ALA A 215 -4.63 66.82 -58.44
CA ALA A 215 -5.65 66.69 -59.48
C ALA A 215 -6.55 67.93 -59.58
N ALA A 216 -6.90 68.57 -58.46
CA ALA A 216 -7.66 69.82 -58.45
C ALA A 216 -6.87 70.97 -59.07
N GLU A 217 -5.59 71.13 -58.69
CA GLU A 217 -4.69 72.14 -59.27
C GLU A 217 -4.51 71.94 -60.79
N GLN A 218 -4.40 70.68 -61.23
CA GLN A 218 -4.28 70.35 -62.64
C GLN A 218 -5.56 70.65 -63.43
N ARG A 219 -6.73 70.36 -62.84
CA ARG A 219 -8.03 70.73 -63.44
C ARG A 219 -8.20 72.23 -63.56
N GLU A 220 -7.82 73.01 -62.55
CA GLU A 220 -7.86 74.47 -62.61
C GLU A 220 -6.91 75.01 -63.70
N ARG A 221 -5.72 74.42 -63.83
CA ARG A 221 -4.76 74.79 -64.87
C ARG A 221 -5.27 74.47 -66.28
N ASP A 222 -5.85 73.28 -66.47
CA ASP A 222 -6.44 72.86 -67.74
C ASP A 222 -7.65 73.71 -68.12
N GLU A 223 -8.48 74.10 -67.14
CA GLU A 223 -9.63 74.99 -67.34
C GLU A 223 -9.18 76.41 -67.72
N ARG A 224 -8.17 76.97 -67.04
CA ARG A 224 -7.56 78.25 -67.42
C ARG A 224 -6.98 78.21 -68.83
N ALA A 225 -6.25 77.15 -69.18
CA ALA A 225 -5.69 77.00 -70.53
C ALA A 225 -6.79 76.91 -71.61
N ARG A 226 -7.92 76.25 -71.32
CA ARG A 226 -9.09 76.22 -72.21
C ARG A 226 -9.72 77.60 -72.39
N LEU A 227 -9.91 78.33 -71.29
CA LEU A 227 -10.47 79.69 -71.33
C LEU A 227 -9.56 80.64 -72.13
N GLU A 228 -8.23 80.59 -71.91
CA GLU A 228 -7.26 81.37 -72.69
C GLU A 228 -7.28 80.99 -74.19
N GLN A 229 -7.38 79.70 -74.51
CA GLN A 229 -7.46 79.25 -75.91
C GLN A 229 -8.77 79.71 -76.57
N GLN A 230 -9.88 79.71 -75.82
CA GLN A 230 -11.16 80.20 -76.27
C GLN A 230 -11.13 81.72 -76.48
N GLU A 231 -10.52 82.48 -75.58
CA GLU A 231 -10.30 83.92 -75.74
C GLU A 231 -9.46 84.23 -76.98
N ARG A 232 -8.32 83.55 -77.15
CA ARG A 232 -7.46 83.70 -78.35
C ARG A 232 -8.22 83.36 -79.64
N TYR A 233 -9.06 82.33 -79.61
CA TYR A 233 -9.90 81.98 -80.75
C TYR A 233 -10.93 83.06 -81.07
N GLN A 234 -11.58 83.62 -80.05
CA GLN A 234 -12.53 84.73 -80.21
C GLN A 234 -11.84 86.01 -80.70
N THR A 235 -10.64 86.33 -80.21
CA THR A 235 -9.86 87.49 -80.70
C THR A 235 -9.41 87.29 -82.14
N PHE A 236 -8.97 86.07 -82.50
CA PHE A 236 -8.63 85.72 -83.88
C PHE A 236 -9.82 85.95 -84.82
N ARG A 237 -11.01 85.48 -84.45
CA ARG A 237 -12.24 85.73 -85.23
C ARG A 237 -12.56 87.22 -85.34
N ALA A 238 -12.59 87.93 -84.22
CA ALA A 238 -12.91 89.36 -84.18
C ALA A 238 -11.93 90.21 -85.02
N SER A 239 -10.63 89.94 -84.92
CA SER A 239 -9.58 90.65 -85.68
C SER A 239 -9.69 90.49 -87.20
N HIS A 240 -10.31 89.39 -87.67
CA HIS A 240 -10.55 89.14 -89.09
C HIS A 240 -11.94 89.61 -89.56
N GLY A 241 -12.65 90.37 -88.72
CA GLY A 241 -13.96 90.94 -89.02
C GLY A 241 -15.10 89.93 -88.92
N TRP A 242 -14.87 88.77 -88.28
CA TRP A 242 -15.91 87.80 -87.98
C TRP A 242 -16.68 88.23 -86.73
N THR A 243 -17.97 88.45 -86.89
CA THR A 243 -18.93 88.71 -85.82
C THR A 243 -20.14 87.80 -85.99
N PRO A 244 -20.99 87.61 -84.95
CA PRO A 244 -22.23 86.84 -85.09
C PRO A 244 -23.11 87.30 -86.26
N GLU A 245 -23.08 88.60 -86.60
CA GLU A 245 -23.86 89.20 -87.68
C GLU A 245 -23.23 89.01 -89.07
N THR A 246 -21.89 88.93 -89.16
CA THR A 246 -21.16 88.76 -90.43
C THR A 246 -20.78 87.31 -90.72
N LYS A 247 -21.13 86.37 -89.84
CA LYS A 247 -20.83 84.93 -89.95
C LYS A 247 -21.21 84.31 -91.30
N ALA A 248 -22.29 84.77 -91.94
CA ALA A 248 -22.72 84.27 -93.25
C ALA A 248 -21.71 84.56 -94.39
N ASP A 249 -20.83 85.54 -94.19
CA ASP A 249 -19.79 85.93 -95.12
C ASP A 249 -18.45 85.26 -94.84
N PHE A 250 -18.37 84.38 -93.84
CA PHE A 250 -17.14 83.69 -93.49
C PHE A 250 -17.34 82.17 -93.38
N LYS A 251 -16.47 81.39 -94.03
CA LYS A 251 -16.38 79.94 -93.88
C LYS A 251 -15.16 79.60 -93.02
N GLU A 252 -15.38 78.81 -91.97
CA GLU A 252 -14.30 78.28 -91.14
C GLU A 252 -13.97 76.87 -91.59
N GLU A 253 -12.69 76.58 -91.79
CA GLU A 253 -12.22 75.25 -92.12
C GLU A 253 -11.03 74.89 -91.25
N LYS A 254 -11.06 73.70 -90.66
CA LYS A 254 -9.96 73.18 -89.87
C LYS A 254 -9.07 72.35 -90.77
N VAL A 255 -7.90 72.88 -91.11
CA VAL A 255 -6.93 72.23 -91.99
C VAL A 255 -5.64 72.03 -91.20
N GLY A 256 -5.19 70.79 -91.06
CA GLY A 256 -3.87 70.49 -90.47
C GLY A 256 -3.66 70.93 -89.00
N GLY A 257 -4.73 71.19 -88.24
CA GLY A 257 -4.63 71.68 -86.86
C GLY A 257 -4.77 73.20 -86.71
N GLU A 258 -4.84 73.93 -87.82
CA GLU A 258 -5.07 75.37 -87.86
C GLU A 258 -6.54 75.67 -88.18
N ILE A 259 -7.02 76.85 -87.78
CA ILE A 259 -8.35 77.34 -88.17
C ILE A 259 -8.15 78.42 -89.22
N VAL A 260 -8.60 78.14 -90.44
CA VAL A 260 -8.52 79.05 -91.58
C VAL A 260 -9.88 79.71 -91.78
N LEU A 261 -9.89 81.04 -91.84
CA LEU A 261 -11.09 81.85 -92.01
C LEU A 261 -11.16 82.36 -93.46
N TYR A 262 -12.10 81.85 -94.25
CA TYR A 262 -12.34 82.28 -95.63
C TYR A 262 -13.42 83.34 -95.67
N LYS A 263 -13.13 84.54 -96.20
CA LYS A 263 -14.13 85.58 -96.44
C LYS A 263 -14.76 85.41 -97.82
N LYS A 264 -16.09 85.42 -97.88
CA LYS A 264 -16.88 85.39 -99.11
C LYS A 264 -16.74 86.75 -99.81
N LEU A 265 -16.01 86.78 -100.92
CA LEU A 265 -15.75 88.02 -101.67
C LEU A 265 -16.84 88.36 -102.69
N GLY A 266 -17.69 87.39 -103.06
CA GLY A 266 -18.77 87.58 -104.01
C GLY A 266 -19.30 86.25 -104.52
N THR A 267 -20.49 86.26 -105.11
CA THR A 267 -21.09 85.11 -105.79
C THR A 267 -21.22 85.44 -107.26
N PHE A 268 -20.47 84.74 -108.09
CA PHE A 268 -20.60 84.81 -109.54
C PHE A 268 -21.42 83.61 -110.01
N LYS A 269 -22.54 83.88 -110.70
CA LYS A 269 -23.42 82.85 -111.22
C LYS A 269 -22.84 82.34 -112.54
N LEU A 270 -22.20 81.19 -112.51
CA LEU A 270 -21.90 80.42 -113.72
C LEU A 270 -23.21 79.79 -114.18
N ASN A 271 -23.69 80.18 -115.36
CA ASN A 271 -24.92 79.66 -115.94
C ASN A 271 -24.90 78.13 -116.04
#